data_AF-A0A6G3X847-F1
#
_entry.id   AF-A0A6G3X847-F1
#
_cell.length_a   1.000
_cell.length_b   1.000
_cell.length_c   1.000
_cell.angle_alpha   90.00
_cell.angle_beta   90.00
_cell.angle_gamma   90.00
#
_symmetry.space_group_name_H-M   'P 1'
#
loop_
_entity.id
_entity.type
_entity.pdbx_description
1 polymer ?
#
loop_
_entity_poly.entity_id
_entity_poly.type
_entity_poly.pdbx_seq_one_letter_code
_entity_poly.pdbx_strand_id
1 'polypeptide(L)'
;WASFYLSITKNPNRAQFTWNVAAGKAELNWQTAWKQPSIDAAKTIFDKINQKEGTIYRTDLFGVHKIWGDHLTYHPLGGAVLDRATDNYGRLHGYTGLYVIDGALIPGNTSVNPFVTITALAERNIERIIATDL
;
A
#
# COMPACT_ATOMS: atom_id res chain seq x y z
N TRP A 1 9.84 28.91 -3.26
CA TRP A 1 9.61 27.89 -4.30
C TRP A 1 9.56 26.50 -3.67
N ALA A 2 8.96 25.52 -4.33
CA ALA A 2 8.84 24.15 -3.84
C ALA A 2 8.87 23.14 -4.98
N SER A 3 9.49 21.98 -4.74
CA SER A 3 9.32 20.76 -5.53
C SER A 3 8.67 19.72 -4.63
N PHE A 4 7.67 19.00 -5.13
CA PHE A 4 6.89 18.05 -4.35
C PHE A 4 7.06 16.64 -4.89
N TYR A 5 7.28 15.68 -4.01
CA TYR A 5 7.57 14.29 -4.38
C TYR A 5 6.69 13.33 -3.58
N LEU A 6 6.10 12.36 -4.27
CA LEU A 6 5.46 11.21 -3.66
C LEU A 6 6.36 9.99 -3.87
N SER A 7 6.94 9.46 -2.79
CA SER A 7 7.91 8.36 -2.86
C SER A 7 7.25 7.00 -2.61
N ILE A 8 7.45 6.06 -3.52
CA ILE A 8 7.14 4.65 -3.31
C ILE A 8 8.42 3.96 -2.89
N THR A 9 8.39 3.28 -1.73
CA THR A 9 9.58 2.68 -1.11
C THR A 9 9.28 1.24 -0.69
N LYS A 10 10.34 0.44 -0.51
CA LYS A 10 10.22 -0.94 -0.03
C LYS A 10 10.22 -0.96 1.50
N ASN A 11 9.03 -0.81 2.08
CA ASN A 11 8.81 -0.89 3.53
C ASN A 11 8.33 -2.31 3.92
N PRO A 12 9.00 -3.01 4.85
CA PRO A 12 8.62 -4.36 5.24
C PRO A 12 7.41 -4.42 6.19
N ASN A 13 7.05 -3.31 6.85
CA ASN A 13 5.98 -3.32 7.85
C ASN A 13 4.61 -3.57 7.21
N ARG A 14 3.75 -4.31 7.91
CA ARG A 14 2.36 -4.62 7.50
C ARG A 14 1.44 -4.46 8.69
N ALA A 15 0.29 -3.83 8.45
CA ALA A 15 -0.80 -3.76 9.42
C ALA A 15 -1.84 -4.84 9.12
N GLN A 16 -2.76 -5.00 10.07
CA GLN A 16 -3.89 -5.91 10.03
C GLN A 16 -5.17 -5.13 10.31
N PHE A 17 -6.23 -5.50 9.61
CA PHE A 17 -7.58 -5.09 9.96
C PHE A 17 -8.16 -6.05 11.01
N THR A 18 -8.75 -5.51 12.07
CA THR A 18 -9.51 -6.25 13.08
C THR A 18 -10.92 -5.69 13.17
N TRP A 19 -11.92 -6.55 13.32
CA TRP A 19 -13.30 -6.09 13.52
C TRP A 19 -13.53 -5.65 14.96
N ASN A 20 -13.89 -4.39 15.16
CA ASN A 20 -14.32 -3.86 16.44
C ASN A 20 -15.85 -3.94 16.53
N VAL A 21 -16.35 -4.90 17.32
CA VAL A 21 -17.79 -5.15 17.47
C VAL A 21 -18.52 -3.96 18.08
N ALA A 22 -17.93 -3.32 19.10
CA ALA A 22 -18.55 -2.20 19.80
C ALA A 22 -18.69 -0.97 18.91
N ALA A 23 -17.69 -0.72 18.05
CA ALA A 23 -17.70 0.39 17.10
C ALA A 23 -18.35 0.05 15.75
N GLY A 24 -18.68 -1.22 15.50
CA GLY A 24 -19.28 -1.69 14.24
C GLY A 24 -18.42 -1.41 13.02
N LYS A 25 -17.09 -1.48 13.14
CA LYS A 25 -16.16 -1.14 12.05
C LYS A 25 -14.89 -1.98 12.08
N ALA A 26 -14.26 -2.12 10.92
CA ALA A 26 -12.89 -2.60 10.82
C ALA A 26 -11.91 -1.50 11.26
N GLU A 27 -10.91 -1.87 12.04
CA GLU A 27 -9.85 -0.99 12.53
C GLU A 27 -8.50 -1.48 12.03
N LEU A 28 -7.68 -0.56 11.53
CA LEU A 28 -6.33 -0.84 11.05
C LEU A 28 -5.33 -0.55 12.16
N ASN A 29 -4.50 -1.53 12.53
CA ASN A 29 -3.49 -1.37 13.58
C ASN A 29 -2.15 -0.75 13.09
N TRP A 30 -2.18 0.05 12.01
CA TRP A 30 -0.98 0.68 11.48
C TRP A 30 -0.42 1.71 12.46
N GLN A 31 0.90 1.66 12.69
CA GLN A 31 1.59 2.63 13.54
C GLN A 31 2.37 3.63 12.69
N THR A 32 2.28 4.92 13.00
CA THR A 32 3.04 5.97 12.29
C THR A 32 4.54 5.70 12.28
N ALA A 33 5.09 5.16 13.37
CA ALA A 33 6.49 4.78 13.49
C ALA A 33 6.94 3.75 12.43
N TRP A 34 6.01 2.93 11.92
CA TRP A 34 6.31 1.96 10.86
C TRP A 34 6.58 2.59 9.49
N LYS A 35 6.38 3.91 9.34
CA LYS A 35 6.80 4.66 8.15
C LYS A 35 8.31 4.93 8.14
N GLN A 36 9.03 4.81 9.25
CA GLN A 36 10.45 5.18 9.32
C GLN A 36 11.34 4.56 8.22
N PRO A 37 11.23 3.25 7.87
CA PRO A 37 12.01 2.68 6.78
C PRO A 37 11.75 3.34 5.41
N SER A 38 10.53 3.82 5.18
CA SER A 38 10.19 4.60 3.97
C SER A 38 10.86 5.97 3.97
N ILE A 39 10.91 6.63 5.12
CA ILE A 39 11.56 7.93 5.29
C ILE A 39 13.06 7.77 5.06
N ASP A 40 13.69 6.79 5.69
CA ASP A 40 15.12 6.52 5.56
C ASP A 40 15.50 6.25 4.09
N ALA A 41 14.72 5.40 3.41
CA ALA A 41 14.92 5.11 1.99
C ALA A 41 14.81 6.35 1.11
N ALA A 42 13.76 7.16 1.27
CA ALA A 42 13.57 8.40 0.52
C ALA A 42 14.70 9.40 0.79
N LYS A 43 15.13 9.52 2.05
CA LYS A 43 16.21 10.41 2.49
C LYS A 43 17.53 10.11 1.78
N THR A 44 17.83 8.83 1.51
CA THR A 44 19.07 8.45 0.79
C THR A 44 19.19 9.03 -0.62
N ILE A 45 18.05 9.37 -1.25
CA ILE A 45 17.99 9.99 -2.57
C ILE A 45 17.96 11.50 -2.44
N PHE A 46 17.03 12.03 -1.63
CA PHE A 46 16.82 13.47 -1.54
C PHE A 46 17.96 14.21 -0.85
N ASP A 47 18.68 13.59 0.08
CA ASP A 47 19.89 14.19 0.65
C ASP A 47 20.99 14.37 -0.40
N LYS A 48 21.13 13.41 -1.33
CA LYS A 48 22.11 13.52 -2.43
C LYS A 48 21.74 14.66 -3.37
N ILE A 49 20.46 14.81 -3.69
CA ILE A 49 19.95 15.93 -4.49
C ILE A 49 20.23 17.25 -3.77
N ASN A 50 19.86 17.35 -2.50
CA ASN A 50 20.09 18.57 -1.69
C ASN A 50 21.58 18.92 -1.57
N GLN A 51 22.43 17.94 -1.36
CA GLN A 51 23.88 18.15 -1.30
C GLN A 51 24.43 18.63 -2.65
N LYS A 52 23.94 18.08 -3.76
CA LYS A 52 24.41 18.44 -5.10
C LYS A 52 23.96 19.84 -5.51
N GLU A 53 22.72 20.20 -5.21
CA GLU A 53 22.08 21.45 -5.65
C GLU A 53 22.17 22.58 -4.62
N GLY A 54 22.68 22.31 -3.41
CA GLY A 54 22.76 23.31 -2.33
C GLY A 54 21.38 23.69 -1.77
N THR A 55 20.41 22.78 -1.80
CA THR A 55 19.02 23.03 -1.39
C THR A 55 18.68 22.41 -0.03
N ILE A 56 17.54 22.81 0.53
CA ILE A 56 17.00 22.32 1.80
C ILE A 56 15.59 21.75 1.62
N TYR A 57 15.15 20.91 2.56
CA TYR A 57 13.75 20.52 2.68
C TYR A 57 12.87 21.67 3.17
N ARG A 58 11.61 21.69 2.74
CA ARG A 58 10.55 22.48 3.39
C ARG A 58 10.07 21.77 4.66
N THR A 59 9.65 22.55 5.65
CA THR A 59 9.23 22.04 6.99
C THR A 59 7.82 22.48 7.38
N ASP A 60 7.05 23.04 6.44
CA ASP A 60 5.79 23.76 6.70
C ASP A 60 4.64 23.28 5.80
N LEU A 61 4.83 22.20 5.02
CA LEU A 61 3.81 21.67 4.10
C LEU A 61 2.89 20.63 4.76
N PHE A 62 3.30 20.03 5.88
CA PHE A 62 2.58 18.94 6.54
C PHE A 62 2.29 19.23 8.02
N GLY A 63 2.30 20.51 8.39
CA GLY A 63 2.26 20.99 9.78
C GLY A 63 3.57 21.67 10.20
N VAL A 64 3.58 22.18 11.42
CA VAL A 64 4.70 22.94 11.98
C VAL A 64 5.91 22.02 12.18
N HIS A 65 7.05 22.38 11.59
CA HIS A 65 8.32 21.64 11.66
C HIS A 65 8.29 20.20 11.12
N LYS A 66 7.46 19.93 10.11
CA LYS A 66 7.33 18.58 9.51
C LYS A 66 7.81 18.52 8.07
N ILE A 67 8.85 17.72 7.83
CA ILE A 67 9.44 17.49 6.50
C ILE A 67 8.68 16.40 5.72
N TRP A 68 8.31 15.31 6.39
CA TRP A 68 7.78 14.11 5.74
C TRP A 68 6.27 13.95 5.99
N GLY A 69 5.49 13.80 4.92
CA GLY A 69 4.07 13.44 4.99
C GLY A 69 3.88 11.94 5.23
N ASP A 70 3.95 11.51 6.50
CA ASP A 70 3.96 10.10 6.92
C ASP A 70 2.59 9.55 7.38
N HIS A 71 1.54 10.34 7.32
CA HIS A 71 0.23 10.06 7.92
C HIS A 71 -0.84 9.57 6.93
N LEU A 72 -0.49 9.40 5.65
CA LEU A 72 -1.43 8.97 4.62
C LEU A 72 -0.83 7.91 3.69
N THR A 73 -1.72 7.25 2.94
CA THR A 73 -1.38 6.48 1.74
C THR A 73 -2.45 6.69 0.66
N TYR A 74 -2.01 6.87 -0.58
CA TYR A 74 -2.89 6.80 -1.75
C TYR A 74 -2.99 5.39 -2.34
N HIS A 75 -2.08 4.49 -1.94
CA HIS A 75 -1.96 3.15 -2.48
C HIS A 75 -2.15 2.11 -1.36
N PRO A 76 -3.35 1.98 -0.76
CA PRO A 76 -3.64 0.89 0.16
C PRO A 76 -3.60 -0.44 -0.60
N LEU A 77 -2.88 -1.42 -0.06
CA LEU A 77 -2.66 -2.73 -0.69
C LEU A 77 -2.68 -3.81 0.40
N GLY A 78 -3.38 -4.92 0.14
CA GLY A 78 -3.49 -6.04 1.07
C GLY A 78 -4.75 -6.04 1.92
N GLY A 79 -4.86 -7.07 2.77
CA GLY A 79 -6.04 -7.35 3.59
C GLY A 79 -6.57 -8.75 3.34
N ALA A 80 -6.80 -9.09 2.07
CA ALA A 80 -7.23 -10.41 1.61
C ALA A 80 -6.22 -10.98 0.60
N VAL A 81 -4.98 -11.12 1.07
CA VAL A 81 -3.81 -11.38 0.23
C VAL A 81 -3.95 -12.70 -0.54
N LEU A 82 -3.56 -12.68 -1.82
CA LEU A 82 -3.50 -13.84 -2.72
C LEU A 82 -2.59 -14.94 -2.13
N ASP A 83 -2.97 -16.20 -2.31
CA ASP A 83 -2.29 -17.37 -1.70
C ASP A 83 -2.18 -17.32 -0.16
N ARG A 84 -3.07 -16.56 0.50
CA ARG A 84 -3.18 -16.50 1.97
C ARG A 84 -4.63 -16.51 2.44
N ALA A 85 -5.38 -15.47 2.10
CA ALA A 85 -6.81 -15.39 2.39
C ALA A 85 -7.64 -16.00 1.24
N THR A 86 -7.09 -15.93 0.03
CA THR A 86 -7.65 -16.49 -1.18
C THR A 86 -6.69 -17.49 -1.82
N ASP A 87 -7.20 -18.32 -2.73
CA ASP A 87 -6.34 -19.10 -3.63
C ASP A 87 -5.59 -18.21 -4.63
N ASN A 88 -4.82 -18.82 -5.54
CA ASN A 88 -4.02 -18.10 -6.54
C ASN A 88 -4.85 -17.38 -7.63
N TYR A 89 -6.19 -17.41 -7.56
CA TYR A 89 -7.09 -16.71 -8.49
C TYR A 89 -8.11 -15.84 -7.76
N GLY A 90 -7.94 -15.60 -6.46
CA GLY A 90 -8.81 -14.71 -5.69
C GLY A 90 -10.07 -15.39 -5.14
N ARG A 91 -10.21 -16.72 -5.22
CA ARG A 91 -11.32 -17.44 -4.57
C ARG A 91 -11.12 -17.43 -3.07
N LEU A 92 -12.12 -16.97 -2.32
CA LEU A 92 -12.02 -16.90 -0.86
C LEU A 92 -12.03 -18.31 -0.26
N HIS A 93 -11.04 -18.61 0.57
CA HIS A 93 -10.98 -19.91 1.22
C HIS A 93 -12.22 -20.14 2.10
N GLY A 94 -12.78 -21.35 2.05
CA GLY A 94 -13.96 -21.74 2.81
C GLY A 94 -15.31 -21.40 2.17
N TYR A 95 -15.32 -20.69 1.04
CA TYR A 95 -16.56 -20.26 0.38
C TYR A 95 -16.52 -20.53 -1.13
N THR A 96 -17.46 -21.33 -1.63
CA THR A 96 -17.63 -21.54 -3.09
C THR A 96 -18.39 -20.36 -3.68
N GLY A 97 -17.97 -19.87 -4.84
CA GLY A 97 -18.63 -18.76 -5.55
C GLY A 97 -18.36 -17.37 -4.97
N LEU A 98 -17.39 -17.23 -4.05
CA LEU A 98 -17.01 -15.95 -3.46
C LEU A 98 -15.57 -15.58 -3.82
N TYR A 99 -15.38 -14.36 -4.34
CA TYR A 99 -14.13 -13.92 -4.95
C TYR A 99 -13.71 -12.54 -4.45
N VAL A 100 -12.39 -12.30 -4.38
CA VAL A 100 -11.76 -11.00 -4.17
C VAL A 100 -10.97 -10.65 -5.42
N ILE A 101 -11.16 -9.45 -5.99
CA ILE A 101 -10.67 -9.07 -7.32
C ILE A 101 -9.99 -7.67 -7.33
N ASP A 102 -9.62 -7.13 -6.17
CA ASP A 102 -9.10 -5.76 -6.04
C ASP A 102 -7.69 -5.70 -5.39
N GLY A 103 -7.29 -4.49 -4.98
CA GLY A 103 -6.01 -4.23 -4.32
C GLY A 103 -5.78 -4.98 -3.00
N ALA A 104 -6.82 -5.57 -2.40
CA ALA A 104 -6.69 -6.39 -1.19
C ALA A 104 -5.89 -7.67 -1.43
N LEU A 105 -5.81 -8.15 -2.69
CA LEU A 105 -5.01 -9.31 -3.09
C LEU A 105 -3.50 -9.06 -3.02
N ILE A 106 -3.06 -7.80 -3.15
CA ILE A 106 -1.64 -7.45 -3.28
C ILE A 106 -0.95 -7.51 -1.91
N PRO A 107 0.26 -8.11 -1.78
CA PRO A 107 0.96 -8.24 -0.49
C PRO A 107 1.62 -6.93 0.00
N GLY A 108 0.88 -5.82 -0.02
CA GLY A 108 1.20 -4.54 0.58
C GLY A 108 2.12 -3.60 -0.21
N ASN A 109 2.75 -4.06 -1.30
CA ASN A 109 3.64 -3.20 -2.08
C ASN A 109 3.82 -3.71 -3.52
N THR A 110 3.65 -2.83 -4.51
CA THR A 110 3.94 -3.06 -5.94
C THR A 110 5.20 -2.36 -6.43
N SER A 111 5.85 -1.55 -5.58
CA SER A 111 7.00 -0.68 -5.89
C SER A 111 6.76 0.40 -6.97
N VAL A 112 5.58 0.41 -7.59
CA VAL A 112 5.09 1.40 -8.56
C VAL A 112 3.63 1.75 -8.28
N ASN A 113 3.07 2.75 -8.96
CA ASN A 113 1.63 3.04 -8.91
C ASN A 113 0.81 1.76 -9.24
N PRO A 114 -0.11 1.32 -8.36
CA PRO A 114 -0.54 -0.08 -8.33
C PRO A 114 -1.62 -0.44 -9.34
N PHE A 115 -2.34 0.53 -9.92
CA PHE A 115 -3.59 0.24 -10.61
C PHE A 115 -3.40 -0.71 -11.80
N VAL A 116 -2.31 -0.57 -12.58
CA VAL A 116 -2.02 -1.48 -13.71
C VAL A 116 -1.82 -2.92 -13.22
N THR A 117 -1.15 -3.11 -12.08
CA THR A 117 -0.97 -4.43 -11.47
C THR A 117 -2.28 -5.01 -11.00
N ILE A 118 -3.14 -4.20 -10.37
CA ILE A 118 -4.46 -4.62 -9.91
C ILE A 118 -5.32 -5.03 -11.10
N THR A 119 -5.39 -4.22 -12.15
CA THR A 119 -6.12 -4.53 -13.38
C THR A 119 -5.62 -5.81 -14.03
N ALA A 120 -4.30 -5.96 -14.23
CA ALA A 120 -3.75 -7.17 -14.84
C ALA A 120 -4.02 -8.44 -14.01
N LEU A 121 -3.98 -8.34 -12.68
CA LEU A 121 -4.30 -9.47 -11.80
C LEU A 121 -5.79 -9.79 -11.84
N ALA A 122 -6.66 -8.79 -11.88
CA ALA A 122 -8.10 -8.96 -12.02
C ALA A 122 -8.46 -9.66 -13.34
N GLU A 123 -7.87 -9.23 -14.46
CA GLU A 123 -8.04 -9.87 -15.78
C GLU A 123 -7.63 -11.35 -15.76
N ARG A 124 -6.43 -11.65 -15.24
CA ARG A 124 -5.96 -13.05 -15.07
C ARG A 124 -6.93 -13.88 -14.23
N ASN A 125 -7.44 -13.31 -13.14
CA ASN A 125 -8.29 -14.02 -12.20
C ASN A 125 -9.66 -14.31 -12.80
N ILE A 126 -10.30 -13.30 -13.38
CA ILE A 126 -11.66 -13.45 -13.92
C ILE A 126 -11.70 -14.39 -15.13
N GLU A 127 -10.68 -14.37 -15.99
CA GLU A 127 -10.55 -15.32 -17.11
C GLU A 127 -10.57 -16.76 -16.60
N ARG A 128 -9.79 -17.07 -15.55
CA ARG A 128 -9.76 -18.40 -14.94
C ARG A 128 -11.08 -18.75 -14.25
N ILE A 129 -11.64 -17.83 -13.48
CA ILE A 129 -12.89 -18.07 -12.72
C ILE A 129 -14.02 -18.41 -13.69
N ILE A 130 -14.20 -17.63 -14.76
CA ILE A 130 -15.22 -17.90 -15.78
C ILE A 130 -15.02 -19.29 -16.40
N ALA A 131 -13.78 -19.69 -16.68
CA ALA A 131 -13.50 -20.96 -17.34
C ALA A 131 -13.68 -22.21 -16.45
N THR A 132 -13.68 -22.07 -15.12
CA THR A 132 -13.67 -23.24 -14.21
C THR A 132 -14.79 -23.26 -13.17
N ASP A 133 -15.49 -22.14 -12.98
CA ASP A 133 -16.48 -21.99 -11.91
C ASP A 133 -17.89 -21.66 -12.43
N LEU A 134 -18.00 -21.25 -13.71
CA LEU A 134 -19.25 -20.89 -14.40
C LEU A 134 -19.47 -21.80 -15.61
#